data_AF-A0A848XW83-F1
#
_entry.id   AF-A0A848XW83-F1
#
_cell.length_a   1.000
_cell.length_b   1.000
_cell.length_c   1.000
_cell.angle_alpha   90.00
_cell.angle_beta   90.00
_cell.angle_gamma   90.00
#
_symmetry.space_group_name_H-M   'P 1'
#
loop_
_entity.id
_entity.type
_entity.pdbx_description
1 polymer ?
#
loop_
_entity_poly.entity_id
_entity_poly.type
_entity_poly.pdbx_seq_one_letter_code
_entity_poly.pdbx_strand_id
1 'polypeptide(L)'
;MDGRTLRRAWVRLRHHLQSAGSGPRFVFHHLPKTGGVSVRRALADWFYRIPDYRFRVDPDDFTSHRVTPDAVDLSRMRAWDCLVGHLDEPGIYLHERYPEVVKNREFFLFTFVRHPLQLQLSLYSWEKKKGKDFGLHELQEELLKRPNYLAERMPCDGSDWESVVRRYQFIGTTGDLQRSFDRLALCLNLVQVRIPHLNRSRSGAEHPEFESGFMEAFEKANSVDYAIYRYALEEWGGEPWAATPEPGEMVPMEAAPAGGPGRPPAALPGPEV
;
A
#
# COMPACT_ATOMS: atom_id res chain seq x y z
N MET A 1 28.70 -3.97 8.39
CA MET A 1 27.22 -4.09 8.43
C MET A 1 26.63 -2.84 7.83
N ASP A 2 25.65 -2.96 6.93
CA ASP A 2 24.98 -1.77 6.38
C ASP A 2 24.05 -1.11 7.43
N GLY A 3 23.74 0.17 7.22
CA GLY A 3 22.87 0.92 8.15
C GLY A 3 21.46 0.33 8.30
N ARG A 4 20.98 -0.45 7.32
CA ARG A 4 19.68 -1.12 7.39
C ARG A 4 19.69 -2.32 8.34
N THR A 5 20.78 -3.08 8.34
CA THR A 5 20.96 -4.24 9.22
C THR A 5 21.02 -3.79 10.67
N LEU A 6 21.74 -2.70 10.97
CA LEU A 6 21.79 -2.12 12.31
C LEU A 6 20.42 -1.58 12.76
N ARG A 7 19.66 -0.90 11.90
CA ARG A 7 18.30 -0.44 12.23
C ARG A 7 17.37 -1.61 12.55
N ARG A 8 17.41 -2.69 11.77
CA ARG A 8 16.60 -3.88 12.03
C ARG A 8 16.99 -4.58 13.33
N ALA A 9 18.29 -4.64 13.64
CA ALA A 9 18.76 -5.14 14.93
C ALA A 9 18.26 -4.27 16.08
N TRP A 10 18.27 -2.95 15.91
CA TRP A 10 17.71 -2.00 16.87
C TRP A 10 16.20 -2.13 17.05
N VAL A 11 15.42 -2.31 15.98
CA VAL A 11 13.97 -2.56 16.08
C VAL A 11 13.72 -3.85 16.85
N ARG A 12 14.48 -4.92 16.59
CA ARG A 12 14.37 -6.18 17.34
C ARG A 12 14.75 -6.00 18.81
N LEU A 13 15.83 -5.26 19.09
CA LEU A 13 16.25 -4.97 20.45
C LEU A 13 15.20 -4.13 21.19
N ARG A 14 14.70 -3.06 20.58
CA ARG A 14 13.61 -2.23 21.10
C ARG A 14 12.36 -3.06 21.35
N HIS A 15 11.95 -3.89 20.41
CA HIS A 15 10.82 -4.82 20.56
C HIS A 15 11.04 -5.77 21.75
N HIS A 16 12.23 -6.34 21.88
CA HIS A 16 12.57 -7.19 23.02
C HIS A 16 12.49 -6.43 24.34
N LEU A 17 13.05 -5.22 24.41
CA LEU A 17 13.05 -4.38 25.62
C LEU A 17 11.66 -3.82 25.96
N GLN A 18 10.83 -3.56 24.96
CA GLN A 18 9.48 -2.99 25.12
C GLN A 18 8.37 -4.07 25.19
N SER A 19 8.72 -5.35 25.01
CA SER A 19 7.76 -6.46 25.06
C SER A 19 7.15 -6.72 26.44
N ALA A 20 7.63 -6.04 27.48
CA ALA A 20 7.06 -6.08 28.83
C ALA A 20 6.02 -4.96 29.10
N GLY A 21 5.77 -4.04 28.16
CA GLY A 21 4.94 -2.85 28.38
C GLY A 21 3.58 -2.83 27.66
N SER A 22 2.65 -2.06 28.20
CA SER A 22 1.38 -1.68 27.55
C SER A 22 1.65 -0.62 26.47
N GLY A 23 1.57 -0.99 25.20
CA GLY A 23 1.70 -0.09 24.07
C GLY A 23 0.75 -0.46 22.94
N PRO A 24 0.50 0.46 21.99
CA PRO A 24 -0.44 0.19 20.91
C PRO A 24 0.06 -0.96 20.02
N ARG A 25 -0.90 -1.71 19.51
CA ARG A 25 -0.69 -2.72 18.47
C ARG A 25 -1.13 -2.11 17.15
N PHE A 26 -0.41 -2.40 16.07
CA PHE A 26 -0.64 -1.70 14.81
C PHE A 26 -1.32 -2.63 13.80
N VAL A 27 -2.25 -2.08 13.03
CA VAL A 27 -2.87 -2.80 11.92
C VAL A 27 -2.76 -1.93 10.67
N PHE A 28 -1.93 -2.37 9.73
CA PHE A 28 -1.89 -1.78 8.39
C PHE A 28 -2.86 -2.56 7.50
N HIS A 29 -4.05 -2.01 7.29
CA HIS A 29 -4.98 -2.54 6.31
C HIS A 29 -4.47 -2.18 4.91
N HIS A 30 -3.81 -3.12 4.26
CA HIS A 30 -3.16 -2.88 2.98
C HIS A 30 -4.16 -3.05 1.85
N LEU A 31 -4.65 -1.94 1.30
CA LEU A 31 -5.50 -1.97 0.11
C LEU A 31 -4.66 -2.27 -1.14
N PRO A 32 -5.14 -3.09 -2.09
CA PRO A 32 -4.44 -3.36 -3.33
C PRO A 32 -4.15 -2.08 -4.11
N LYS A 33 -2.95 -2.01 -4.71
CA LYS A 33 -2.54 -0.95 -5.66
C LYS A 33 -2.50 0.48 -5.08
N THR A 34 -2.54 0.63 -3.75
CA THR A 34 -2.36 1.90 -3.04
C THR A 34 -0.95 2.08 -2.47
N GLY A 35 0.07 1.58 -3.18
CA GLY A 35 1.48 1.76 -2.78
C GLY A 35 1.94 0.91 -1.58
N GLY A 36 1.11 -0.03 -1.12
CA GLY A 36 1.39 -0.74 0.13
C GLY A 36 2.62 -1.66 0.12
N VAL A 37 3.17 -2.07 -1.04
CA VAL A 37 4.48 -2.75 -1.09
C VAL A 37 5.60 -1.83 -0.57
N SER A 38 5.59 -0.56 -0.99
CA SER A 38 6.57 0.45 -0.58
C SER A 38 6.40 0.80 0.90
N VAL A 39 5.15 1.05 1.32
CA VAL A 39 4.80 1.31 2.73
C VAL A 39 5.23 0.15 3.62
N ARG A 40 4.86 -1.08 3.27
CA ARG A 40 5.22 -2.29 4.04
C ARG A 40 6.74 -2.43 4.19
N ARG A 41 7.52 -2.08 3.16
CA ARG A 41 8.98 -2.10 3.25
C ARG A 41 9.52 -1.05 4.23
N ALA A 42 8.97 0.16 4.22
CA ALA A 42 9.33 1.22 5.17
C ALA A 42 8.89 0.90 6.61
N LEU A 43 7.72 0.30 6.80
CA LEU A 43 7.23 -0.14 8.13
C LEU A 43 8.17 -1.13 8.82
N ALA A 44 9.01 -1.86 8.08
CA ALA A 44 10.00 -2.77 8.66
C ALA A 44 11.12 -2.05 9.44
N ASP A 45 11.24 -0.73 9.28
CA ASP A 45 12.18 0.11 10.01
C ASP A 45 11.60 0.58 11.35
N TRP A 46 10.30 0.38 11.59
CA TRP A 46 9.61 0.76 12.84
C TRP A 46 9.05 -0.43 13.60
N PHE A 47 8.52 -1.44 12.91
CA PHE A 47 7.69 -2.49 13.50
C PHE A 47 8.19 -3.90 13.20
N TYR A 48 7.82 -4.84 14.08
CA TYR A 48 7.80 -6.25 13.72
C TYR A 48 6.51 -6.56 12.95
N ARG A 49 6.64 -6.88 11.66
CA ARG A 49 5.49 -7.08 10.77
C ARG A 49 5.00 -8.52 10.83
N ILE A 50 3.72 -8.70 11.08
CA ILE A 50 3.03 -10.00 11.06
C ILE A 50 2.17 -10.04 9.80
N PRO A 51 2.56 -10.81 8.76
CA PRO A 51 1.80 -10.86 7.52
C PRO A 51 0.54 -11.73 7.69
N ASP A 52 -0.60 -11.21 7.23
CA ASP A 52 -1.84 -11.99 7.06
C ASP A 52 -2.49 -11.64 5.73
N TYR A 53 -2.15 -12.39 4.69
CA TYR A 53 -2.60 -12.14 3.32
C TYR A 53 -3.45 -13.30 2.83
N ARG A 54 -4.40 -12.98 1.94
CA ARG A 54 -5.18 -13.94 1.14
C ARG A 54 -4.36 -15.07 0.52
N PHE A 55 -3.12 -14.75 0.15
CA PHE A 55 -2.20 -15.65 -0.50
C PHE A 55 -0.94 -15.76 0.35
N ARG A 56 -0.67 -16.94 0.92
CA ARG A 56 0.73 -17.31 1.22
C ARG A 56 1.40 -17.53 -0.13
N VAL A 57 2.01 -16.46 -0.65
CA VAL A 57 2.84 -16.53 -1.84
C VAL A 57 4.00 -17.45 -1.51
N ASP A 58 3.99 -18.67 -2.06
CA ASP A 58 5.23 -19.28 -2.47
C ASP A 58 5.85 -18.29 -3.49
N PRO A 59 7.08 -17.77 -3.27
CA PRO A 59 7.70 -16.80 -4.17
C PRO A 59 7.59 -17.18 -5.65
N ASP A 60 7.49 -18.47 -5.95
CA ASP A 60 7.50 -19.05 -7.29
C ASP A 60 6.11 -19.50 -7.81
N ASP A 61 5.05 -19.48 -6.97
CA ASP A 61 3.71 -19.93 -7.38
C ASP A 61 2.59 -19.02 -6.86
N PHE A 62 2.02 -18.23 -7.79
CA PHE A 62 0.86 -17.37 -7.55
C PHE A 62 -0.49 -18.08 -7.74
N THR A 63 -0.51 -19.38 -8.04
CA THR A 63 -1.73 -20.14 -8.41
C THR A 63 -2.30 -20.99 -7.28
N SER A 64 -1.52 -21.28 -6.24
CA SER A 64 -2.00 -21.98 -5.04
C SER A 64 -2.69 -21.03 -4.06
N HIS A 65 -3.94 -20.71 -4.34
CA HIS A 65 -4.81 -19.89 -3.49
C HIS A 65 -5.18 -20.64 -2.20
N ARG A 66 -4.37 -20.48 -1.15
CA ARG A 66 -4.79 -20.79 0.21
C ARG A 66 -4.72 -19.54 1.06
N VAL A 67 -5.90 -19.02 1.40
CA VAL A 67 -6.10 -18.16 2.56
C VAL A 67 -5.42 -18.85 3.74
N THR A 68 -4.65 -18.13 4.54
CA THR A 68 -4.21 -18.61 5.84
C THR A 68 -5.46 -19.05 6.61
N PRO A 69 -5.69 -20.37 6.78
CA PRO A 69 -6.98 -20.85 7.29
C PRO A 69 -7.27 -20.25 8.65
N ASP A 70 -6.22 -20.03 9.44
CA ASP A 70 -6.30 -19.45 10.76
C ASP A 70 -5.93 -17.96 10.72
N ALA A 71 -6.79 -17.15 11.33
CA ALA A 71 -6.49 -15.76 11.66
C ALA A 71 -5.30 -15.68 12.63
N VAL A 72 -4.58 -14.57 12.61
CA VAL A 72 -3.53 -14.29 13.59
C VAL A 72 -4.17 -14.12 14.96
N ASP A 73 -3.67 -14.84 15.96
CA ASP A 73 -4.10 -14.65 17.35
C ASP A 73 -3.62 -13.29 17.87
N LEU A 74 -4.52 -12.29 17.88
CA LEU A 74 -4.21 -10.92 18.29
C LEU A 74 -3.83 -10.80 19.78
N SER A 75 -4.18 -11.80 20.61
CA SER A 75 -3.77 -11.82 22.02
C SER A 75 -2.25 -12.01 22.18
N ARG A 76 -1.60 -12.58 21.15
CA ARG A 76 -0.15 -12.79 21.12
C ARG A 76 0.62 -11.62 20.51
N MET A 77 -0.08 -10.66 19.91
CA MET A 77 0.54 -9.44 19.42
C MET A 77 1.02 -8.56 20.58
N ARG A 78 2.26 -8.12 20.49
CA ARG A 78 2.93 -7.25 21.46
C ARG A 78 2.84 -5.80 21.01
N ALA A 79 3.17 -4.89 21.92
CA ALA A 79 3.42 -3.50 21.55
C ALA A 79 4.43 -3.44 20.39
N TRP A 80 4.17 -2.59 19.39
CA TRP A 80 4.99 -2.43 18.18
C TRP A 80 4.98 -3.61 17.20
N ASP A 81 4.14 -4.62 17.41
CA ASP A 81 3.76 -5.52 16.33
C ASP A 81 2.81 -4.81 15.36
N CYS A 82 2.99 -5.08 14.07
CA CYS A 82 2.14 -4.55 13.02
C CYS A 82 1.58 -5.69 12.18
N LEU A 83 0.29 -5.98 12.34
CA LEU A 83 -0.45 -6.85 11.43
C LEU A 83 -0.53 -6.16 10.07
N VAL A 84 -0.14 -6.84 8.99
CA VAL A 84 -0.17 -6.29 7.64
C VAL A 84 -0.82 -7.30 6.70
N GLY A 85 -1.88 -6.87 6.01
CA GLY A 85 -2.68 -7.81 5.24
C GLY A 85 -3.60 -7.20 4.19
N HIS A 86 -3.92 -8.02 3.19
CA HIS A 86 -5.02 -7.82 2.25
C HIS A 86 -6.27 -8.41 2.89
N LEU A 87 -7.05 -7.58 3.56
CA LEU A 87 -8.24 -7.94 4.36
C LEU A 87 -9.50 -7.35 3.69
N ASP A 88 -9.66 -7.69 2.42
CA ASP A 88 -10.41 -6.92 1.43
C ASP A 88 -11.31 -7.78 0.53
N GLU A 89 -11.72 -8.97 0.99
CA GLU A 89 -12.72 -9.85 0.34
C GLU A 89 -13.67 -10.48 1.38
N PRO A 90 -14.86 -10.96 0.97
CA PRO A 90 -15.78 -11.66 1.86
C PRO A 90 -15.14 -12.85 2.58
N GLY A 91 -15.41 -12.99 3.87
CA GLY A 91 -14.83 -14.00 4.76
C GLY A 91 -13.47 -13.62 5.35
N ILE A 92 -12.84 -12.55 4.84
CA ILE A 92 -11.55 -12.06 5.31
C ILE A 92 -11.49 -10.54 5.44
N TYR A 93 -12.63 -9.85 5.29
CA TYR A 93 -12.68 -8.42 5.51
C TYR A 93 -12.18 -8.12 6.91
N LEU A 94 -11.52 -6.97 7.11
CA LEU A 94 -10.94 -6.62 8.41
C LEU A 94 -11.93 -6.77 9.57
N HIS A 95 -13.17 -6.34 9.38
CA HIS A 95 -14.21 -6.40 10.41
C HIS A 95 -14.78 -7.81 10.65
N GLU A 96 -14.68 -8.71 9.66
CA GLU A 96 -15.08 -10.12 9.78
C GLU A 96 -13.97 -10.94 10.44
N ARG A 97 -12.72 -10.73 9.99
CA ARG A 97 -11.56 -11.51 10.43
C ARG A 97 -11.01 -11.05 11.78
N TYR A 98 -11.11 -9.75 12.07
CA TYR A 98 -10.58 -9.12 13.28
C TYR A 98 -11.58 -8.09 13.85
N PRO A 99 -12.78 -8.51 14.28
CA PRO A 99 -13.82 -7.61 14.78
C PRO A 99 -13.37 -6.78 16.00
N GLU A 100 -12.39 -7.24 16.77
CA GLU A 100 -11.80 -6.53 17.89
C GLU A 100 -10.97 -5.31 17.45
N VAL A 101 -10.33 -5.33 16.28
CA VAL A 101 -9.51 -4.22 15.77
C VAL A 101 -10.38 -2.99 15.52
N VAL A 102 -11.59 -3.19 15.00
CA VAL A 102 -12.51 -2.09 14.69
C VAL A 102 -13.27 -1.57 15.93
N LYS A 103 -13.29 -2.34 17.02
CA LYS A 103 -14.01 -1.99 18.27
C LYS A 103 -13.09 -1.45 19.37
N ASN A 104 -11.81 -1.80 19.34
CA ASN A 104 -10.88 -1.52 20.43
C ASN A 104 -9.80 -0.51 20.01
N ARG A 105 -9.70 0.60 20.75
CA ARG A 105 -8.71 1.67 20.52
C ARG A 105 -7.28 1.28 20.89
N GLU A 106 -7.05 0.11 21.49
CA GLU A 106 -5.71 -0.45 21.69
C GLU A 106 -5.00 -0.77 20.36
N PHE A 107 -5.77 -0.96 19.29
CA PHE A 107 -5.23 -1.11 17.94
C PHE A 107 -5.19 0.23 17.22
N PHE A 108 -4.01 0.62 16.76
CA PHE A 108 -3.82 1.73 15.82
C PHE A 108 -4.01 1.19 14.40
N LEU A 109 -5.22 1.39 13.85
CA LEU A 109 -5.62 0.99 12.52
C LEU A 109 -5.32 2.11 11.52
N PHE A 110 -4.60 1.79 10.46
CA PHE A 110 -4.27 2.75 9.41
C PHE A 110 -4.22 2.12 8.02
N THR A 111 -4.36 2.97 7.00
CA THR A 111 -4.30 2.54 5.60
C THR A 111 -3.73 3.64 4.70
N PHE A 112 -3.58 3.32 3.41
CA PHE A 112 -3.26 4.27 2.36
C PHE A 112 -4.25 4.08 1.21
N VAL A 113 -4.75 5.19 0.67
CA VAL A 113 -5.66 5.23 -0.47
C VAL A 113 -5.01 5.90 -1.67
N ARG A 114 -5.60 5.70 -2.86
CA ARG A 114 -5.13 6.26 -4.12
C ARG A 114 -6.29 6.96 -4.82
N HIS A 115 -5.98 7.99 -5.60
CA HIS A 115 -6.97 8.63 -6.46
C HIS A 115 -7.74 7.57 -7.29
N PRO A 116 -9.09 7.58 -7.31
CA PRO A 116 -9.88 6.46 -7.85
C PRO A 116 -9.53 6.11 -9.31
N LEU A 117 -9.39 7.09 -10.20
CA LEU A 117 -8.99 6.84 -11.59
C LEU A 117 -7.60 6.19 -11.70
N GLN A 118 -6.62 6.70 -10.94
CA GLN A 118 -5.26 6.13 -10.99
C GLN A 118 -5.21 4.71 -10.43
N LEU A 119 -6.06 4.43 -9.44
CA LEU A 119 -6.20 3.10 -8.86
C LEU A 119 -6.66 2.10 -9.93
N GLN A 120 -7.74 2.44 -10.65
CA GLN A 120 -8.27 1.62 -11.73
C GLN A 120 -7.26 1.44 -12.88
N LEU A 121 -6.59 2.50 -13.32
CA LEU A 121 -5.52 2.39 -14.32
C LEU A 121 -4.38 1.49 -13.86
N SER A 122 -4.04 1.51 -12.57
CA SER A 122 -3.01 0.66 -11.99
C SER A 122 -3.42 -0.80 -11.89
N LEU A 123 -4.70 -1.06 -11.63
CA LEU A 123 -5.30 -2.40 -11.64
C LEU A 123 -5.30 -2.97 -13.05
N TYR A 124 -5.86 -2.23 -14.01
CA TYR A 124 -5.88 -2.58 -15.43
C TYR A 124 -4.47 -2.96 -15.93
N SER A 125 -3.49 -2.09 -15.68
CA SER A 125 -2.09 -2.33 -16.08
C SER A 125 -1.49 -3.58 -15.44
N TRP A 126 -1.88 -3.91 -14.20
CA TRP A 126 -1.39 -5.08 -13.49
C TRP A 126 -2.05 -6.37 -14.00
N GLU A 127 -3.36 -6.35 -14.21
CA GLU A 127 -4.11 -7.47 -14.80
C GLU A 127 -3.63 -7.79 -16.21
N LYS A 128 -3.38 -6.76 -17.04
CA LYS A 128 -2.78 -6.91 -18.38
C LYS A 128 -1.43 -7.62 -18.32
N LYS A 129 -0.57 -7.23 -17.38
CA LYS A 129 0.74 -7.88 -17.13
C LYS A 129 0.61 -9.32 -16.63
N LYS A 130 -0.52 -9.68 -16.03
CA LYS A 130 -0.83 -11.04 -15.58
C LYS A 130 -1.48 -11.88 -16.67
N GLY A 131 -1.55 -11.38 -17.90
CA GLY A 131 -2.10 -12.11 -19.03
C GLY A 131 -3.63 -12.13 -19.06
N LYS A 132 -4.30 -11.27 -18.28
CA LYS A 132 -5.75 -11.09 -18.42
C LYS A 132 -6.01 -10.51 -19.80
N ASP A 133 -6.77 -11.25 -20.59
CA ASP A 133 -7.25 -10.80 -21.88
C ASP A 133 -8.46 -9.89 -21.65
N PHE A 134 -8.36 -8.67 -22.14
CA PHE A 134 -9.47 -7.72 -22.12
C PHE A 134 -10.26 -7.75 -23.43
N GLY A 135 -9.88 -8.59 -24.40
CA GLY A 135 -10.52 -8.68 -25.70
C GLY A 135 -10.47 -7.35 -26.46
N LEU A 136 -11.51 -7.08 -27.24
CA LEU A 136 -11.71 -5.81 -27.96
C LEU A 136 -12.28 -4.69 -27.08
N HIS A 137 -12.36 -4.88 -25.75
CA HIS A 137 -12.91 -3.84 -24.87
C HIS A 137 -12.00 -2.61 -24.83
N GLU A 138 -12.61 -1.44 -24.96
CA GLU A 138 -11.92 -0.18 -24.77
C GLU A 138 -11.58 0.01 -23.29
N LEU A 139 -10.43 0.66 -23.03
CA LEU A 139 -9.95 0.92 -21.67
C LEU A 139 -11.04 1.55 -20.79
N GLN A 140 -11.82 2.48 -21.33
CA GLN A 140 -12.87 3.21 -20.62
C GLN A 140 -13.96 2.28 -20.07
N GLU A 141 -14.43 1.33 -20.88
CA GLU A 141 -15.42 0.34 -20.43
C GLU A 141 -14.88 -0.47 -19.26
N GLU A 142 -13.62 -0.92 -19.33
CA GLU A 142 -13.01 -1.71 -18.26
C GLU A 142 -12.86 -0.91 -16.96
N LEU A 143 -12.52 0.38 -17.04
CA LEU A 143 -12.42 1.24 -15.87
C LEU A 143 -13.77 1.44 -15.16
N LEU A 144 -14.89 1.32 -15.87
CA LEU A 144 -16.24 1.45 -15.31
C LEU A 144 -16.80 0.15 -14.73
N LYS A 145 -16.20 -1.02 -15.00
CA LYS A 145 -16.71 -2.33 -14.53
C LYS A 145 -16.63 -2.53 -13.01
N ARG A 146 -15.81 -1.76 -12.30
CA ARG A 146 -15.55 -1.93 -10.86
C ARG A 146 -15.76 -0.62 -10.10
N PRO A 147 -16.98 -0.08 -10.07
CA PRO A 147 -17.26 1.16 -9.36
C PRO A 147 -16.98 1.01 -7.86
N ASN A 148 -16.46 2.06 -7.23
CA ASN A 148 -16.21 2.14 -5.78
C ASN A 148 -15.31 1.01 -5.25
N TYR A 149 -14.20 0.76 -5.93
CA TYR A 149 -13.24 -0.29 -5.61
C TYR A 149 -12.64 -0.18 -4.19
N LEU A 150 -12.39 1.03 -3.69
CA LEU A 150 -11.91 1.24 -2.31
C LEU A 150 -13.03 0.92 -1.31
N ALA A 151 -14.25 1.41 -1.56
CA ALA A 151 -15.40 1.19 -0.69
C ALA A 151 -15.74 -0.30 -0.54
N GLU A 152 -15.71 -1.06 -1.65
CA GLU A 152 -15.89 -2.52 -1.66
C GLU A 152 -14.91 -3.25 -0.72
N ARG A 153 -13.71 -2.68 -0.53
CA ARG A 153 -12.60 -3.27 0.25
C ARG A 153 -12.54 -2.77 1.67
N MET A 154 -13.18 -1.64 1.95
CA MET A 154 -13.49 -1.16 3.29
C MET A 154 -14.86 -1.64 3.80
N PRO A 155 -15.41 -2.67 3.14
CA PRO A 155 -16.84 -2.93 2.94
C PRO A 155 -17.78 -1.83 3.45
N CYS A 156 -17.95 -0.78 2.64
CA CYS A 156 -18.88 0.32 2.89
C CYS A 156 -19.56 0.81 1.60
N ASP A 157 -20.60 1.63 1.76
CA ASP A 157 -21.36 2.22 0.66
C ASP A 157 -21.73 3.70 0.94
N GLY A 158 -22.58 4.28 0.09
CA GLY A 158 -23.00 5.68 0.20
C GLY A 158 -23.71 6.03 1.51
N SER A 159 -24.24 5.05 2.24
CA SER A 159 -24.96 5.25 3.50
C SER A 159 -24.07 5.24 4.74
N ASP A 160 -22.90 4.56 4.69
CA ASP A 160 -22.11 4.28 5.90
C ASP A 160 -20.59 4.53 5.74
N TRP A 161 -20.11 4.91 4.56
CA TRP A 161 -18.67 5.07 4.28
C TRP A 161 -17.96 5.95 5.30
N GLU A 162 -18.57 7.06 5.73
CA GLU A 162 -17.95 7.97 6.69
C GLU A 162 -17.72 7.29 8.04
N SER A 163 -18.72 6.53 8.51
CA SER A 163 -18.63 5.79 9.78
C SER A 163 -17.56 4.71 9.77
N VAL A 164 -17.30 4.12 8.60
CA VAL A 164 -16.28 3.10 8.39
C VAL A 164 -14.89 3.71 8.32
N VAL A 165 -14.73 4.78 7.54
CA VAL A 165 -13.47 5.49 7.34
C VAL A 165 -12.99 6.16 8.64
N ARG A 166 -13.90 6.69 9.46
CA ARG A 166 -13.56 7.29 10.77
C ARG A 166 -13.03 6.29 11.81
N ARG A 167 -13.07 4.98 11.53
CA ARG A 167 -12.46 3.95 12.40
C ARG A 167 -10.94 3.91 12.25
N TYR A 168 -10.41 4.43 11.14
CA TYR A 168 -8.97 4.50 10.91
C TYR A 168 -8.38 5.70 11.64
N GLN A 169 -7.37 5.47 12.47
CA GLN A 169 -6.63 6.54 13.13
C GLN A 169 -5.63 7.25 12.19
N PHE A 170 -5.44 6.74 10.98
CA PHE A 170 -4.68 7.41 9.93
C PHE A 170 -5.02 6.88 8.53
N ILE A 171 -5.18 7.77 7.54
CA ILE A 171 -5.35 7.40 6.13
C ILE A 171 -4.44 8.27 5.26
N GLY A 172 -3.36 7.67 4.76
CA GLY A 172 -2.44 8.35 3.85
C GLY A 172 -2.90 8.31 2.39
N THR A 173 -2.30 9.12 1.52
CA THR A 173 -2.57 9.08 0.08
C THR A 173 -1.32 8.73 -0.72
N THR A 174 -1.50 8.11 -1.89
CA THR A 174 -0.35 7.79 -2.78
C THR A 174 0.07 8.94 -3.69
N GLY A 175 -0.72 10.02 -3.79
CA GLY A 175 -0.37 11.18 -4.61
C GLY A 175 0.94 11.81 -4.15
N ASP A 176 1.11 11.92 -2.83
CA ASP A 176 2.37 12.23 -2.17
C ASP A 176 2.63 11.21 -1.05
N LEU A 177 3.10 10.03 -1.46
CA LEU A 177 3.30 8.90 -0.56
C LEU A 177 4.34 9.21 0.53
N GLN A 178 5.41 9.93 0.19
CA GLN A 178 6.46 10.28 1.16
C GLN A 178 5.89 11.17 2.25
N ARG A 179 5.23 12.28 1.88
CA ARG A 179 4.63 13.21 2.85
C ARG A 179 3.56 12.53 3.71
N SER A 180 2.73 11.68 3.12
CA SER A 180 1.73 10.91 3.87
C SER A 180 2.39 10.02 4.93
N PHE A 181 3.48 9.35 4.59
CA PHE A 181 4.20 8.50 5.54
C PHE A 181 4.99 9.30 6.60
N ASP A 182 5.53 10.46 6.25
CA ASP A 182 6.17 11.35 7.20
C ASP A 182 5.16 11.89 8.22
N ARG A 183 3.90 12.11 7.81
CA ARG A 183 2.80 12.42 8.73
C ARG A 183 2.43 11.25 9.63
N LEU A 184 2.37 10.03 9.08
CA LEU A 184 2.20 8.84 9.92
C LEU A 184 3.33 8.74 10.96
N ALA A 185 4.58 9.01 10.58
CA ALA A 185 5.71 9.05 11.51
C ALA A 185 5.47 10.07 12.63
N LEU A 186 5.01 11.29 12.28
CA LEU A 186 4.67 12.34 13.24
C LEU A 186 3.54 11.92 14.19
N CYS A 187 2.44 11.36 13.67
CA CYS A 187 1.32 10.86 14.47
C CYS A 187 1.75 9.81 15.49
N LEU A 188 2.77 9.02 15.15
CA LEU A 188 3.29 7.95 16.00
C LEU A 188 4.51 8.36 16.84
N ASN A 189 4.94 9.62 16.75
CA ASN A 189 6.18 10.12 17.35
C ASN A 189 7.39 9.24 16.99
N LEU A 190 7.53 8.92 15.71
CA LEU A 190 8.60 8.11 15.14
C LEU A 190 9.51 8.94 14.25
N VAL A 191 10.74 8.44 14.06
CA VAL A 191 11.68 9.04 13.11
C VAL A 191 11.19 8.83 11.69
N GLN A 192 11.28 9.89 10.87
CA GLN A 192 10.95 9.82 9.46
C GLN A 192 11.87 8.83 8.73
N VAL A 193 11.29 8.12 7.77
CA VAL A 193 12.00 7.13 6.95
C VAL A 193 11.67 7.40 5.49
N ARG A 194 12.70 7.36 4.65
CA ARG A 194 12.53 7.49 3.21
C ARG A 194 11.84 6.25 2.66
N ILE A 195 10.68 6.44 2.04
CA ILE A 195 9.97 5.36 1.37
C ILE A 195 10.71 5.02 0.07
N PRO A 196 11.01 3.74 -0.17
CA PRO A 196 11.53 3.32 -1.45
C PRO A 196 10.44 3.45 -2.52
N HIS A 197 10.72 4.13 -3.63
CA HIS A 197 9.79 4.21 -4.76
C HIS A 197 9.86 2.90 -5.57
N LEU A 198 9.24 1.83 -5.04
CA LEU A 198 9.14 0.56 -5.73
C LEU A 198 7.96 0.56 -6.71
N ASN A 199 8.11 -0.16 -7.82
CA ASN A 199 7.06 -0.37 -8.82
C ASN A 199 6.47 0.95 -9.36
N ARG A 200 7.33 1.93 -9.70
CA ARG A 200 6.89 3.11 -10.46
C ARG A 200 6.19 2.62 -11.72
N SER A 201 4.88 2.80 -11.78
CA SER A 201 4.14 2.58 -13.01
C SER A 201 4.63 3.60 -14.02
N ARG A 202 4.88 3.19 -15.26
CA ARG A 202 5.12 4.12 -16.39
C ARG A 202 3.90 4.99 -16.71
N SER A 203 2.85 4.92 -15.90
CA SER A 203 1.54 5.55 -16.08
C SER A 203 1.55 7.09 -16.03
N GLY A 204 2.72 7.72 -15.85
CA GLY A 204 2.86 9.17 -16.02
C GLY A 204 3.23 9.59 -17.43
N ALA A 205 3.57 8.64 -18.33
CA ALA A 205 4.05 8.98 -19.67
C ALA A 205 2.93 9.10 -20.72
N GLU A 206 1.77 8.47 -20.50
CA GLU A 206 0.66 8.46 -21.46
C GLU A 206 -0.65 8.41 -20.66
N HIS A 207 -1.30 9.56 -20.49
CA HIS A 207 -2.70 9.58 -20.12
C HIS A 207 -3.50 9.22 -21.38
N PRO A 208 -4.32 8.16 -21.36
CA PRO A 208 -5.20 7.88 -22.48
C PRO A 208 -6.12 9.09 -22.66
N GLU A 209 -6.32 9.50 -23.92
CA GLU A 209 -7.40 10.42 -24.23
C GLU A 209 -8.73 9.72 -23.94
N PHE A 210 -9.55 10.36 -23.11
CA PHE A 210 -10.87 9.85 -22.75
C PHE A 210 -11.94 10.51 -23.61
N GLU A 211 -13.03 9.80 -23.87
CA GLU A 211 -14.16 10.37 -24.58
C GLU A 211 -14.81 11.50 -23.77
N SER A 212 -15.45 12.44 -24.48
CA SER A 212 -16.21 13.51 -23.83
C SER A 212 -17.27 12.94 -22.89
N GLY A 213 -17.26 13.38 -21.63
CA GLY A 213 -18.22 12.91 -20.61
C GLY A 213 -17.79 11.65 -19.86
N PHE A 214 -16.72 10.96 -20.27
CA PHE A 214 -16.22 9.79 -19.55
C PHE A 214 -15.86 10.11 -18.10
N MET A 215 -15.14 11.20 -17.87
CA MET A 215 -14.72 11.58 -16.52
C MET A 215 -15.90 11.86 -15.59
N GLU A 216 -16.96 12.50 -16.10
CA GLU A 216 -18.18 12.73 -15.34
C GLU A 216 -18.87 11.40 -14.99
N ALA A 217 -19.00 10.49 -15.96
CA ALA A 217 -19.58 9.17 -15.74
C ALA A 217 -18.75 8.36 -14.74
N PHE A 218 -17.42 8.42 -14.85
CA PHE A 218 -16.49 7.71 -13.97
C PHE A 218 -16.56 8.23 -12.53
N GLU A 219 -16.56 9.55 -12.34
CA GLU A 219 -16.69 10.18 -11.01
C GLU A 219 -18.03 9.85 -10.36
N LYS A 220 -19.13 9.90 -11.13
CA LYS A 220 -20.46 9.54 -10.65
C LYS A 220 -20.51 8.07 -10.20
N ALA A 221 -19.97 7.16 -11.01
CA ALA A 221 -19.92 5.73 -10.69
C ALA A 221 -19.02 5.43 -9.48
N ASN A 222 -17.96 6.21 -9.26
CA ASN A 222 -16.98 6.04 -8.18
C ASN A 222 -17.16 7.07 -7.05
N SER A 223 -18.37 7.59 -6.86
CA SER A 223 -18.63 8.70 -5.94
C SER A 223 -18.23 8.44 -4.49
N VAL A 224 -18.36 7.19 -4.01
CA VAL A 224 -17.95 6.80 -2.65
C VAL A 224 -16.43 6.77 -2.54
N ASP A 225 -15.72 6.20 -3.53
CA ASP A 225 -14.25 6.19 -3.56
C ASP A 225 -13.67 7.62 -3.58
N TYR A 226 -14.29 8.53 -4.34
CA TYR A 226 -13.91 9.95 -4.35
C TYR A 226 -14.20 10.63 -3.00
N ALA A 227 -15.28 10.26 -2.30
CA ALA A 227 -15.55 10.76 -0.95
C ALA A 227 -14.48 10.28 0.05
N ILE A 228 -14.12 8.99 0.02
CA ILE A 228 -13.04 8.41 0.85
C ILE A 228 -11.71 9.11 0.56
N TYR A 229 -11.36 9.30 -0.71
CA TYR A 229 -10.11 9.94 -1.10
C TYR A 229 -10.04 11.41 -0.67
N ARG A 230 -11.13 12.19 -0.84
CA ARG A 230 -11.20 13.57 -0.38
C ARG A 230 -11.11 13.68 1.13
N TYR A 231 -11.81 12.81 1.86
CA TYR A 231 -11.68 12.73 3.33
C TYR A 231 -10.22 12.54 3.76
N ALA A 232 -9.48 11.64 3.10
CA ALA A 232 -8.07 11.43 3.41
C ALA A 232 -7.20 12.68 3.13
N LEU A 233 -7.48 13.41 2.03
CA LEU A 233 -6.79 14.66 1.71
C LEU A 233 -7.09 15.77 2.72
N GLU A 234 -8.34 15.89 3.15
CA GLU A 234 -8.80 16.93 4.08
C GLU A 234 -8.28 16.69 5.50
N GLU A 235 -8.45 15.46 6.02
CA GLU A 235 -8.12 15.12 7.40
C GLU A 235 -6.61 15.03 7.64
N TRP A 236 -5.89 14.34 6.74
CA TRP A 236 -4.48 14.02 6.93
C TRP A 236 -3.56 14.90 6.09
N GLY A 237 -4.15 15.84 5.34
CA GLY A 237 -3.48 16.62 4.33
C GLY A 237 -3.01 15.77 3.16
N GLY A 238 -2.88 16.39 2.01
CA GLY A 238 -2.23 15.83 0.83
C GLY A 238 -2.33 16.83 -0.30
N GLU A 239 -1.61 16.58 -1.38
CA GLU A 239 -1.86 17.33 -2.60
C GLU A 239 -2.91 16.57 -3.42
N PRO A 240 -3.97 17.26 -3.88
CA PRO A 240 -4.89 16.65 -4.80
C PRO A 240 -4.09 16.18 -6.02
N TRP A 241 -4.46 15.03 -6.57
CA TRP A 241 -3.84 14.60 -7.81
C TRP A 241 -4.17 15.61 -8.91
N ALA A 242 -3.15 16.33 -9.39
CA ALA A 242 -3.27 17.14 -10.59
C ALA A 242 -3.30 16.19 -11.78
N ALA A 243 -4.41 16.21 -12.54
CA ALA A 243 -4.62 15.38 -13.73
C ALA A 243 -3.54 15.58 -14.81
N THR A 244 -2.76 16.65 -14.68
CA THR A 244 -1.57 16.98 -15.46
C THR A 244 -0.48 17.45 -14.51
N PRO A 245 0.74 16.89 -14.54
CA PRO A 245 1.87 17.69 -14.13
C PRO A 245 1.89 18.93 -15.04
N GLU A 246 2.07 20.12 -14.49
CA GLU A 246 2.43 21.30 -15.26
C GLU A 246 3.54 20.91 -16.27
N PRO A 247 3.52 21.35 -17.53
CA PRO A 247 4.53 20.99 -18.55
C PRO A 247 5.98 21.43 -18.25
N GLY A 248 6.32 21.75 -17.00
CA GLY A 248 7.63 22.20 -16.55
C GLY A 248 8.33 21.14 -15.70
N GLU A 249 9.55 20.79 -16.12
CA GLU A 249 10.52 19.89 -15.45
C GLU A 249 10.28 18.38 -15.60
N MET A 250 10.24 17.94 -16.86
CA MET A 250 10.90 16.67 -17.18
C MET A 250 12.40 16.83 -16.91
N VAL A 251 12.85 16.47 -15.71
CA VAL A 251 14.28 16.21 -15.48
C VAL A 251 14.69 15.12 -16.47
N PRO A 252 15.70 15.34 -17.33
CA PRO A 252 16.16 14.32 -18.25
C PRO A 252 16.49 13.06 -17.45
N MET A 253 15.81 11.96 -17.74
CA MET A 253 16.30 10.66 -17.32
C MET A 253 17.61 10.45 -18.06
N GLU A 254 18.73 10.71 -17.39
CA GLU A 254 20.01 10.16 -17.83
C GLU A 254 19.81 8.66 -18.04
N ALA A 255 20.10 8.22 -19.26
CA ALA A 255 20.02 6.82 -19.63
C ALA A 255 20.81 6.01 -18.60
N ALA A 256 20.14 5.02 -17.99
CA ALA A 256 20.84 4.06 -17.15
C ALA A 256 22.02 3.51 -17.96
N PRO A 257 23.25 3.53 -17.43
CA PRO A 257 24.39 2.98 -18.14
C PRO A 257 24.08 1.52 -18.49
N ALA A 258 24.27 1.17 -19.75
CA ALA A 258 24.07 -0.19 -20.25
C ALA A 258 25.01 -1.13 -19.47
N GLY A 259 24.47 -1.76 -18.42
CA GLY A 259 25.17 -2.77 -17.65
C GLY A 259 25.31 -4.02 -18.49
N GLY A 260 26.46 -4.18 -19.14
CA GLY A 260 26.89 -5.46 -19.69
C GLY A 260 27.09 -6.51 -18.58
N PRO A 261 27.06 -7.81 -18.90
CA PRO A 261 27.22 -8.87 -17.92
C PRO A 261 28.61 -8.78 -17.26
N GLY A 262 28.63 -8.47 -15.96
CA GLY A 262 29.85 -8.37 -15.19
C GLY A 262 30.60 -9.70 -15.13
N ARG A 263 31.89 -9.68 -15.48
CA ARG A 263 32.85 -10.75 -15.20
C ARG A 263 32.85 -11.07 -13.70
N PRO A 264 32.95 -12.35 -13.29
CA PRO A 264 33.19 -12.68 -11.90
C PRO A 264 34.57 -12.14 -11.45
N PRO A 265 34.70 -11.70 -10.19
CA PRO A 265 35.96 -11.18 -9.67
C PRO A 265 37.03 -12.28 -9.62
N ALA A 266 38.27 -11.88 -9.92
CA ALA A 266 39.44 -12.74 -9.78
C ALA A 266 39.66 -13.16 -8.33
N ALA A 267 40.03 -14.42 -8.12
CA ALA A 267 40.38 -14.95 -6.81
C ALA A 267 41.60 -14.22 -6.23
N LEU A 268 41.54 -13.89 -4.95
CA LEU A 268 42.67 -13.31 -4.21
C LEU A 268 43.77 -14.37 -4.00
N PRO A 269 45.06 -14.00 -4.08
CA PRO A 269 46.14 -14.92 -3.79
C PRO A 269 46.14 -15.29 -2.30
N GLY A 270 46.35 -16.59 -2.03
CA GLY A 270 46.50 -17.12 -0.68
C GLY A 270 47.80 -16.66 -0.02
N PRO A 271 47.90 -16.79 1.32
CA PRO A 271 49.08 -16.36 2.05
C PRO A 271 50.27 -17.26 1.74
N GLU A 272 51.43 -16.65 1.47
CA GLU A 272 52.72 -17.33 1.42
C GLU A 272 53.13 -17.74 2.84
N VAL A 273 53.70 -18.95 2.95
CA VAL A 273 54.18 -19.59 4.19
C VAL A 273 55.58 -19.11 4.52
#